data_AF-A0A0B7B0G3-F1
#
_entry.id   AF-A0A0B7B0G3-F1
#
_cell.length_a   1.000
_cell.length_b   1.000
_cell.length_c   1.000
_cell.angle_alpha   90.00
_cell.angle_beta   90.00
_cell.angle_gamma   90.00
#
_symmetry.space_group_name_H-M   'P 1'
#
loop_
_entity.id
_entity.type
_entity.pdbx_description
1 polymer ?
#
loop_
_entity_poly.entity_id
_entity_poly.type
_entity_poly.pdbx_seq_one_letter_code
_entity_poly.pdbx_strand_id
1 'polypeptide(L)'
;EQSCVKLPQIVGLTACIGVGNSSTDVEAKDYILQVCGNLDVKHISCVDINIEELRQVVHSSKEVMLKLIEREKDAAVHNIIAKIKELEANLCDLAEKVENAELIGHLHNLPVDRKSIQYGNWIVKVKNAAKSLPRSDSSDKNKWKRLLIILSDYLTTYNVALELHDLVLLRHVMKYLKYCFKQYR
;
A
#
# COMPACT_ATOMS: atom_id res chain seq x y z
N GLU A 1 -47.96 6.62 -35.73
CA GLU A 1 -47.09 5.57 -36.30
C GLU A 1 -45.79 5.55 -35.51
N GLN A 2 -45.48 4.47 -34.80
CA GLN A 2 -44.18 4.31 -34.13
C GLN A 2 -43.20 3.76 -35.16
N SER A 3 -42.20 4.55 -35.53
CA SER A 3 -41.08 4.08 -36.35
C SER A 3 -40.37 2.94 -35.62
N CYS A 4 -40.45 1.73 -36.16
CA CYS A 4 -39.75 0.55 -35.65
C CYS A 4 -38.25 0.70 -35.91
N VAL A 5 -37.54 1.27 -34.93
CA VAL A 5 -36.07 1.37 -34.97
C VAL A 5 -35.50 -0.01 -34.64
N LYS A 6 -34.75 -0.60 -35.58
CA LYS A 6 -34.02 -1.86 -35.34
C LYS A 6 -32.81 -1.57 -34.46
N LEU A 7 -32.76 -2.20 -33.29
CA LEU A 7 -31.60 -2.14 -32.40
C LEU A 7 -30.48 -3.09 -32.89
N PRO A 8 -29.21 -2.74 -32.65
CA PRO A 8 -28.08 -3.61 -33.00
C PRO A 8 -28.00 -4.83 -32.09
N GLN A 9 -27.30 -5.87 -32.53
CA GLN A 9 -26.93 -6.98 -31.67
C GLN A 9 -25.79 -6.55 -30.71
N ILE A 10 -25.96 -6.85 -29.43
CA ILE A 10 -24.93 -6.64 -28.41
C ILE A 10 -24.23 -7.97 -28.12
N VAL A 11 -22.89 -7.95 -28.10
CA VAL A 11 -22.05 -9.09 -27.72
C VAL A 11 -21.05 -8.64 -26.67
N GLY A 12 -21.13 -9.23 -25.47
CA GLY A 12 -20.19 -9.00 -24.38
C GLY A 12 -19.14 -10.11 -24.33
N LEU A 13 -17.87 -9.74 -24.23
CA LEU A 13 -16.76 -10.68 -24.04
C LEU A 13 -16.11 -10.38 -22.69
N THR A 14 -16.09 -11.36 -21.79
CA THR A 14 -15.41 -11.25 -20.50
C THR A 14 -14.84 -12.61 -20.09
N ALA A 15 -13.73 -12.60 -19.35
CA ALA A 15 -13.21 -13.79 -18.69
C ALA A 15 -13.99 -14.12 -17.39
N CYS A 16 -14.60 -13.11 -16.74
CA CYS A 16 -15.40 -13.26 -15.54
C CYS A 16 -16.41 -12.11 -15.43
N ILE A 17 -17.69 -12.43 -15.15
CA ILE A 17 -18.74 -11.42 -14.95
C ILE A 17 -18.58 -10.72 -13.58
N GLY A 18 -17.99 -11.42 -12.60
CA GLY A 18 -17.92 -10.99 -11.21
C GLY A 18 -19.24 -11.20 -10.46
N VAL A 19 -19.18 -11.03 -9.13
CA VAL A 19 -20.34 -11.19 -8.23
C VAL A 19 -20.57 -9.96 -7.35
N GLY A 20 -19.89 -8.84 -7.62
CA GLY A 20 -20.00 -7.63 -6.80
C GLY A 20 -19.60 -7.84 -5.34
N ASN A 21 -20.36 -7.24 -4.43
CA ASN A 21 -20.19 -7.39 -2.97
C ASN A 21 -21.07 -8.51 -2.38
N SER A 22 -21.57 -9.41 -3.22
CA SER A 22 -22.49 -10.47 -2.81
C SER A 22 -21.81 -11.44 -1.86
N SER A 23 -22.46 -11.72 -0.74
CA SER A 23 -22.01 -12.68 0.26
C SER A 23 -22.75 -14.01 0.16
N THR A 24 -23.79 -14.09 -0.67
CA THR A 24 -24.58 -15.29 -0.92
C THR A 24 -24.77 -15.56 -2.41
N ASP A 25 -25.06 -16.82 -2.76
CA ASP A 25 -25.34 -17.23 -4.14
C ASP A 25 -26.56 -16.50 -4.73
N VAL A 26 -27.54 -16.14 -3.89
CA VAL A 26 -28.74 -15.42 -4.34
C VAL A 26 -28.38 -14.00 -4.74
N GLU A 27 -27.66 -13.28 -3.87
CA GLU A 27 -27.16 -11.93 -4.19
C GLU A 27 -26.21 -11.94 -5.39
N ALA A 28 -25.41 -12.99 -5.56
CA ALA A 28 -24.51 -13.13 -6.71
C ALA A 28 -25.29 -13.30 -8.01
N LYS A 29 -26.38 -14.09 -7.99
CA LYS A 29 -27.29 -14.23 -9.13
C LYS A 29 -27.97 -12.93 -9.48
N ASP A 30 -28.48 -12.20 -8.49
CA ASP A 30 -29.13 -10.90 -8.71
C ASP A 30 -28.16 -9.88 -9.33
N TYR A 31 -26.92 -9.86 -8.85
CA TYR A 31 -25.86 -9.04 -9.45
C TYR A 31 -25.59 -9.41 -10.92
N ILE A 32 -25.44 -10.70 -11.22
CA ILE A 32 -25.23 -11.18 -12.60
C ILE A 32 -26.43 -10.81 -13.49
N LEU A 33 -27.66 -10.98 -13.00
CA LEU A 33 -28.87 -10.62 -13.72
C LEU A 33 -28.96 -9.10 -13.97
N GLN A 34 -28.53 -8.28 -13.02
CA GLN A 34 -28.44 -6.83 -13.20
C GLN A 34 -27.44 -6.49 -14.32
N VAL A 35 -26.27 -7.11 -14.35
CA VAL A 35 -25.28 -6.91 -15.43
C VAL A 35 -25.86 -7.34 -16.78
N CYS A 36 -26.52 -8.50 -16.83
CA CYS A 36 -27.20 -8.98 -18.04
C CYS A 36 -28.31 -8.02 -18.51
N GLY A 37 -29.11 -7.49 -17.59
CA GLY A 37 -30.18 -6.53 -17.89
C GLY A 37 -29.65 -5.21 -18.45
N ASN A 38 -28.50 -4.73 -17.97
CA ASN A 38 -27.85 -3.51 -18.49
C ASN A 38 -27.37 -3.65 -19.95
N LEU A 39 -27.13 -4.88 -20.42
CA LEU A 39 -26.60 -5.19 -21.74
C LEU A 39 -27.64 -5.84 -22.68
N ASP A 40 -28.90 -5.97 -22.24
CA ASP A 40 -29.95 -6.71 -22.94
C ASP A 40 -29.53 -8.16 -23.30
N VAL A 41 -28.83 -8.81 -22.37
CA VAL A 41 -28.30 -10.17 -22.54
C VAL A 41 -29.43 -11.19 -22.40
N LYS A 42 -29.60 -12.00 -23.45
CA LYS A 42 -30.54 -13.13 -23.44
C LYS A 42 -29.88 -14.46 -23.10
N HIS A 43 -28.58 -14.58 -23.39
CA HIS A 43 -27.82 -15.82 -23.22
C HIS A 43 -26.40 -15.52 -22.73
N ILE A 44 -25.96 -16.27 -21.72
CA ILE A 44 -24.56 -16.33 -21.31
C ILE A 44 -23.96 -17.58 -21.96
N SER A 45 -22.98 -17.39 -22.83
CA SER A 45 -22.28 -18.50 -23.50
C SER A 45 -20.99 -18.81 -22.74
N CYS A 46 -20.88 -20.05 -22.25
CA CYS A 46 -19.69 -20.61 -21.60
C CYS A 46 -19.32 -21.92 -22.31
N VAL A 47 -18.05 -22.33 -22.23
CA VAL A 47 -17.62 -23.64 -22.74
C VAL A 47 -18.16 -24.74 -21.82
N ASP A 48 -19.08 -25.55 -22.33
CA ASP A 48 -19.72 -26.67 -21.62
C ASP A 48 -19.38 -28.03 -22.23
N ILE A 49 -19.31 -28.14 -23.57
CA ILE A 49 -19.03 -29.38 -24.30
C ILE A 49 -17.51 -29.62 -24.44
N ASN A 50 -16.76 -28.60 -24.86
CA ASN A 50 -15.33 -28.74 -25.21
C ASN A 50 -14.40 -28.38 -24.04
N ILE A 51 -14.77 -28.73 -22.82
CA ILE A 51 -13.99 -28.36 -21.61
C ILE A 51 -12.59 -28.96 -21.63
N GLU A 52 -12.42 -30.19 -22.15
CA GLU A 52 -11.08 -30.81 -22.18
C GLU A 52 -10.15 -30.20 -23.22
N GLU A 53 -10.68 -29.76 -24.36
CA GLU A 53 -9.92 -28.96 -25.33
C GLU A 53 -9.51 -27.62 -24.68
N LEU A 54 -10.44 -26.95 -24.00
CA LEU A 54 -10.16 -25.71 -23.30
C LEU A 54 -9.04 -25.88 -22.25
N ARG A 55 -9.06 -26.98 -21.47
CA ARG A 55 -8.04 -27.28 -20.45
C ARG A 55 -6.66 -27.60 -21.03
N GLN A 56 -6.57 -28.10 -22.26
CA GLN A 56 -5.29 -28.32 -22.94
C GLN A 56 -4.63 -27.00 -23.35
N VAL A 57 -5.43 -25.97 -23.65
CA VAL A 57 -4.94 -24.66 -24.08
C VAL A 57 -4.76 -23.72 -22.88
N VAL A 58 -5.70 -23.74 -21.93
CA VAL A 58 -5.71 -22.87 -20.75
C VAL A 58 -5.28 -23.67 -19.53
N HIS A 59 -4.05 -23.41 -19.09
CA HIS A 59 -3.47 -24.06 -17.92
C HIS A 59 -3.94 -23.38 -16.64
N SER A 60 -4.74 -24.09 -15.84
CA SER A 60 -5.07 -23.65 -14.48
C SER A 60 -4.00 -24.13 -13.51
N SER A 61 -3.31 -23.19 -12.86
CA SER A 61 -2.34 -23.50 -11.81
C SER A 61 -3.05 -23.87 -10.52
N LYS A 62 -2.55 -24.87 -9.79
CA LYS A 62 -3.04 -25.19 -8.45
C LYS A 62 -2.45 -24.21 -7.45
N GLU A 63 -3.27 -23.35 -6.88
CA GLU A 63 -2.87 -22.46 -5.81
C GLU A 63 -2.78 -23.23 -4.49
N VAL A 64 -1.68 -23.05 -3.77
CA VAL A 64 -1.46 -23.64 -2.45
C VAL A 64 -1.19 -22.49 -1.48
N MET A 65 -2.06 -22.34 -0.49
CA MET A 65 -1.88 -21.35 0.57
C MET A 65 -1.16 -21.99 1.75
N LEU A 66 0.05 -21.50 2.05
CA LEU A 66 0.84 -21.94 3.19
C LEU A 66 0.85 -20.83 4.26
N LYS A 67 0.35 -21.15 5.45
CA LYS A 67 0.43 -20.25 6.59
C LYS A 67 1.85 -20.26 7.15
N LEU A 68 2.50 -19.10 7.13
CA LEU A 68 3.83 -18.91 7.69
C LEU A 68 3.75 -18.45 9.15
N ILE A 69 4.84 -18.62 9.89
CA ILE A 69 4.99 -18.18 11.28
C ILE A 69 6.02 -17.04 11.30
N GLU A 70 5.74 -16.00 12.07
CA GLU A 70 6.68 -14.91 12.29
C GLU A 70 7.86 -15.35 13.15
N ARG A 71 8.98 -14.63 13.03
CA ARG A 71 10.17 -14.90 13.87
C ARG A 71 9.90 -14.39 15.29
N GLU A 72 9.87 -15.28 16.27
CA GLU A 72 9.74 -14.88 17.67
C GLU A 72 11.04 -14.23 18.20
N LYS A 73 10.88 -13.15 18.98
CA LYS A 73 11.95 -12.48 19.74
C LYS A 73 13.17 -12.08 18.90
N ASP A 74 12.93 -11.41 17.77
CA ASP A 74 13.98 -10.95 16.89
C ASP A 74 14.72 -9.72 17.46
N ALA A 75 15.96 -9.93 17.92
CA ALA A 75 16.81 -8.88 18.47
C ALA A 75 17.10 -7.75 17.45
N ALA A 76 17.16 -8.06 16.15
CA ALA A 76 17.41 -7.05 15.12
C ALA A 76 16.20 -6.12 14.96
N VAL A 77 14.99 -6.67 14.95
CA VAL A 77 13.74 -5.89 14.93
C VAL A 77 13.68 -4.97 16.15
N HIS A 78 13.99 -5.49 17.34
CA HIS A 78 14.03 -4.69 18.56
C HIS A 78 15.02 -3.51 18.45
N ASN A 79 16.24 -3.76 17.97
CA ASN A 79 17.26 -2.74 17.81
C ASN A 79 16.87 -1.67 16.76
N ILE A 80 16.25 -2.07 15.66
CA ILE A 80 15.76 -1.13 14.64
C ILE A 80 14.65 -0.26 15.23
N ILE A 81 13.68 -0.85 15.94
CA ILE A 81 12.60 -0.10 16.59
C ILE A 81 13.15 0.87 17.64
N ALA A 82 14.14 0.46 18.43
CA ALA A 82 14.80 1.34 19.39
C ALA A 82 15.43 2.56 18.69
N LYS A 83 16.10 2.34 17.56
CA LYS A 83 16.69 3.43 16.77
C LYS A 83 15.63 4.33 16.13
N ILE A 84 14.52 3.76 15.66
CA ILE A 84 13.37 4.54 15.18
C ILE A 84 12.84 5.47 16.27
N LYS A 85 12.63 4.97 17.49
CA LYS A 85 12.13 5.78 18.62
C LYS A 85 13.04 6.95 18.97
N GLU A 86 14.36 6.75 18.91
CA GLU A 86 15.34 7.81 19.10
C GLU A 86 15.22 8.90 18.02
N LEU A 87 15.03 8.50 16.77
CA LEU A 87 14.82 9.43 15.66
C LEU A 87 13.46 10.14 15.73
N GLU A 88 12.40 9.45 16.17
CA GLU A 88 11.07 10.02 16.44
C GLU A 88 11.17 11.13 17.49
N ALA A 89 11.88 10.91 18.60
CA ALA A 89 12.09 11.92 19.63
C ALA A 89 12.82 13.16 19.07
N ASN A 90 13.92 12.96 18.34
CA ASN A 90 14.63 14.06 17.69
C ASN A 90 13.77 14.83 16.69
N LEU A 91 12.86 14.13 16.00
CA LEU A 91 11.93 14.74 15.05
C LEU A 91 10.89 15.60 15.78
N CYS A 92 10.35 15.14 16.92
CA CYS A 92 9.45 15.92 17.76
C CYS A 92 10.12 17.21 18.25
N ASP A 93 11.33 17.11 18.83
CA ASP A 93 12.07 18.27 19.34
C ASP A 93 12.35 19.32 18.26
N LEU A 94 12.60 18.89 17.02
CA LEU A 94 12.81 19.79 15.89
C LEU A 94 11.51 20.40 15.38
N ALA A 95 10.41 19.65 15.39
CA ALA A 95 9.11 20.17 14.96
C ALA A 95 8.61 21.28 15.90
N GLU A 96 8.83 21.14 17.20
CA GLU A 96 8.53 22.19 18.19
C GLU A 96 9.34 23.47 17.91
N LYS A 97 10.64 23.35 17.62
CA LYS A 97 11.53 24.50 17.29
C LYS A 97 11.13 25.23 16.02
N VAL A 98 10.48 24.54 15.09
CA VAL A 98 10.00 25.13 13.83
C VAL A 98 8.62 25.79 13.99
N GLU A 99 7.91 25.51 15.10
CA GLU A 99 6.64 26.14 15.49
C GLU A 99 5.54 25.97 14.42
N ASN A 100 5.52 24.82 13.73
CA ASN A 100 4.55 24.56 12.66
C ASN A 100 3.39 23.67 13.15
N ALA A 101 2.18 24.22 13.14
CA ALA A 101 0.98 23.55 13.63
C ALA A 101 0.60 22.27 12.86
N GLU A 102 0.84 22.23 11.54
CA GLU A 102 0.55 21.04 10.71
C GLU A 102 1.47 19.87 11.06
N LEU A 103 2.77 20.13 11.18
CA LEU A 103 3.77 19.15 11.63
C LEU A 103 3.46 18.62 13.02
N ILE A 104 3.18 19.51 13.97
CA ILE A 104 2.81 19.13 15.35
C ILE A 104 1.51 18.30 15.35
N GLY A 105 0.53 18.67 14.52
CA GLY A 105 -0.70 17.90 14.35
C GLY A 105 -0.47 16.48 13.81
N HIS A 106 0.47 16.30 12.90
CA HIS A 106 0.86 14.97 12.43
C HIS A 106 1.58 14.16 13.51
N LEU A 107 2.39 14.78 14.36
CA LEU A 107 3.12 14.10 15.43
C LEU A 107 2.20 13.52 16.52
N HIS A 108 1.07 14.18 16.80
CA HIS A 108 0.06 13.62 17.70
C HIS A 108 -0.58 12.31 17.18
N ASN A 109 -0.52 12.07 15.86
CA ASN A 109 -1.09 10.89 15.21
C ASN A 109 -0.01 9.84 14.86
N LEU A 110 1.03 9.72 15.68
CA LEU A 110 2.11 8.76 15.50
C LEU A 110 1.57 7.31 15.53
N PRO A 111 1.74 6.51 14.47
CA PRO A 111 1.28 5.12 14.46
C PRO A 111 2.08 4.22 15.42
N VAL A 112 1.39 3.30 16.08
CA VAL A 112 2.00 2.40 17.09
C VAL A 112 2.95 1.39 16.45
N ASP A 113 2.52 0.80 15.33
CA ASP A 113 3.28 -0.19 14.59
C ASP A 113 4.20 0.45 13.55
N ARG A 114 5.52 0.44 13.84
CA ARG A 114 6.57 1.04 13.01
C ARG A 114 6.84 0.29 11.71
N LYS A 115 6.31 -0.93 11.60
CA LYS A 115 6.43 -1.79 10.43
C LYS A 115 5.24 -1.62 9.48
N SER A 116 4.16 -0.98 9.94
CA SER A 116 2.93 -0.86 9.15
C SER A 116 3.04 0.10 7.96
N ILE A 117 2.22 -0.16 6.95
CA ILE A 117 1.98 0.78 5.83
C ILE A 117 1.46 2.14 6.35
N GLN A 118 0.70 2.12 7.46
CA GLN A 118 0.20 3.35 8.10
C GLN A 118 1.35 4.23 8.60
N TYR A 119 2.38 3.62 9.19
CA TYR A 119 3.60 4.32 9.59
C TYR A 119 4.36 4.90 8.40
N GLY A 120 4.53 4.13 7.32
CA GLY A 120 5.10 4.63 6.06
C GLY A 120 4.36 5.87 5.53
N ASN A 121 3.03 5.80 5.47
CA ASN A 121 2.17 6.92 5.05
C ASN A 121 2.28 8.14 5.99
N TRP A 122 2.39 7.92 7.30
CA TRP A 122 2.59 8.97 8.28
C TRP A 122 3.92 9.71 8.06
N ILE A 123 5.03 8.98 7.83
CA ILE A 123 6.34 9.60 7.54
C ILE A 123 6.24 10.48 6.28
N VAL A 124 5.54 10.03 5.23
CA VAL A 124 5.36 10.82 4.00
C VAL A 124 4.62 12.13 4.29
N LYS A 125 3.58 12.12 5.12
CA LYS A 125 2.86 13.34 5.53
C LYS A 125 3.78 14.31 6.28
N VAL A 126 4.52 13.81 7.27
CA VAL A 126 5.49 14.61 8.04
C VAL A 126 6.56 15.20 7.12
N LYS A 127 7.12 14.41 6.21
CA LYS A 127 8.13 14.85 5.25
C LYS A 127 7.60 15.93 4.30
N ASN A 128 6.36 15.77 3.82
CA ASN A 128 5.74 16.75 2.93
C ASN A 128 5.45 18.06 3.66
N ALA A 129 4.92 18.01 4.88
CA ALA A 129 4.74 19.19 5.71
C ALA A 129 6.07 19.91 5.98
N ALA A 130 7.14 19.16 6.27
CA ALA A 130 8.49 19.72 6.43
C ALA A 130 9.01 20.37 5.13
N LYS A 131 8.74 19.80 3.96
CA LYS A 131 9.13 20.39 2.67
C LYS A 131 8.38 21.68 2.36
N SER A 132 7.10 21.73 2.71
CA SER A 132 6.21 22.88 2.48
C SER A 132 6.52 24.10 3.35
N LEU A 133 7.36 23.95 4.39
CA LEU A 133 7.79 25.07 5.23
C LEU A 133 8.42 26.20 4.38
N PRO A 134 8.03 27.47 4.55
CA PRO A 134 8.65 28.57 3.83
C PRO A 134 10.13 28.71 4.21
N ARG A 135 10.94 29.27 3.29
CA ARG A 135 12.32 29.63 3.61
C ARG A 135 12.27 30.80 4.60
N SER A 136 12.94 30.64 5.74
CA SER A 136 13.03 31.70 6.75
C SER A 136 14.31 32.50 6.57
N ASP A 137 14.33 33.76 7.00
CA ASP A 137 15.55 34.56 7.09
C ASP A 137 16.51 34.03 8.18
N SER A 138 15.99 33.28 9.16
CA SER A 138 16.80 32.61 10.16
C SER A 138 17.55 31.43 9.56
N SER A 139 18.88 31.48 9.61
CA SER A 139 19.75 30.37 9.19
C SER A 139 19.42 29.07 9.95
N ASP A 140 18.94 29.15 11.19
CA ASP A 140 18.71 27.96 12.01
C ASP A 140 17.38 27.28 11.69
N LYS A 141 16.31 28.04 11.42
CA LYS A 141 15.03 27.48 10.94
C LYS A 141 15.21 26.72 9.63
N ASN A 142 16.06 27.22 8.72
CA ASN A 142 16.41 26.50 7.49
C ASN A 142 17.21 25.21 7.74
N LYS A 143 18.11 25.20 8.73
CA LYS A 143 18.83 23.98 9.14
C LYS A 143 17.85 22.95 9.73
N TRP A 144 16.95 23.37 10.62
CA TRP A 144 15.94 22.47 11.21
C TRP A 144 15.01 21.88 10.16
N LYS A 145 14.54 22.68 9.20
CA LYS A 145 13.80 22.20 8.03
C LYS A 145 14.54 21.07 7.30
N ARG A 146 15.84 21.27 7.01
CA ARG A 146 16.66 20.25 6.34
C ARG A 146 16.81 19.00 7.20
N LEU A 147 17.03 19.15 8.51
CA LEU A 147 17.14 18.03 9.44
C LEU A 147 15.83 17.23 9.53
N LEU A 148 14.66 17.87 9.56
CA LEU A 148 13.36 17.19 9.54
C LEU A 148 13.18 16.30 8.31
N ILE A 149 13.59 16.79 7.13
CA ILE A 149 13.53 16.01 5.89
C ILE A 149 14.48 14.81 5.98
N ILE A 150 15.71 15.02 6.43
CA ILE A 150 16.71 13.95 6.59
C ILE A 150 16.22 12.90 7.59
N LEU A 151 15.70 13.30 8.75
CA LEU A 151 15.17 12.37 9.75
C LEU A 151 14.01 11.55 9.18
N SER A 152 13.12 12.19 8.43
CA SER A 152 12.04 11.49 7.73
C SER A 152 12.59 10.45 6.74
N ASP A 153 13.66 10.76 6.02
CA ASP A 153 14.33 9.80 5.12
C ASP A 153 14.95 8.61 5.86
N TYR A 154 15.58 8.84 7.02
CA TYR A 154 16.06 7.76 7.89
C TYR A 154 14.90 6.89 8.39
N LEU A 155 13.80 7.50 8.84
CA LEU A 155 12.61 6.78 9.32
C LEU A 155 11.98 5.93 8.21
N THR A 156 11.85 6.46 6.98
CA THR A 156 11.41 5.69 5.81
C THR A 156 12.34 4.50 5.56
N THR A 157 13.64 4.73 5.63
CA THR A 157 14.64 3.67 5.40
C THR A 157 14.51 2.55 6.44
N TYR A 158 14.30 2.89 7.71
CA TYR A 158 14.12 1.90 8.77
C TYR A 158 12.76 1.18 8.69
N ASN A 159 11.68 1.86 8.33
CA ASN A 159 10.37 1.24 8.11
C ASN A 159 10.44 0.17 6.99
N VAL A 160 11.02 0.52 5.83
CA VAL A 160 11.25 -0.45 4.74
C VAL A 160 12.19 -1.58 5.18
N ALA A 161 13.18 -1.31 6.03
CA ALA A 161 14.06 -2.35 6.55
C ALA A 161 13.32 -3.36 7.45
N LEU A 162 12.34 -2.91 8.24
CA LEU A 162 11.48 -3.78 9.05
C LEU A 162 10.57 -4.66 8.16
N GLU A 163 9.96 -4.08 7.13
CA GLU A 163 9.15 -4.84 6.16
C GLU A 163 10.00 -5.87 5.41
N LEU A 164 11.17 -5.44 4.92
CA LEU A 164 12.08 -6.30 4.19
C LEU A 164 12.54 -7.49 5.05
N HIS A 165 12.77 -7.26 6.35
CA HIS A 165 13.23 -8.30 7.27
C HIS A 165 12.25 -9.47 7.39
N ASP A 166 10.96 -9.29 7.14
CA ASP A 166 10.01 -10.42 7.08
C ASP A 166 10.32 -11.37 5.93
N LEU A 167 10.72 -10.81 4.80
CA LEU A 167 10.87 -11.52 3.54
C LEU A 167 12.28 -12.08 3.35
N VAL A 168 13.28 -11.46 3.98
CA VAL A 168 14.69 -11.80 3.75
C VAL A 168 15.48 -11.97 5.05
N LEU A 169 16.72 -12.44 4.90
CA LEU A 169 17.66 -12.58 6.02
C LEU A 169 18.26 -11.23 6.43
N LEU A 170 18.60 -11.11 7.72
CA LEU A 170 19.21 -9.91 8.30
C LEU A 170 20.40 -9.36 7.50
N ARG A 171 21.25 -10.22 6.93
CA ARG A 171 22.40 -9.80 6.11
C ARG A 171 22.00 -8.91 4.93
N HIS A 172 20.84 -9.17 4.31
CA HIS A 172 20.32 -8.41 3.19
C HIS A 172 19.73 -7.07 3.66
N VAL A 173 19.04 -7.08 4.80
CA VAL A 173 18.55 -5.86 5.47
C VAL A 173 19.72 -4.94 5.82
N MET A 174 20.80 -5.48 6.41
CA MET A 174 22.00 -4.71 6.73
C MET A 174 22.70 -4.16 5.47
N LYS A 175 22.69 -4.90 4.36
CA LYS A 175 23.21 -4.42 3.07
C LYS A 175 22.36 -3.27 2.53
N TYR A 176 21.03 -3.38 2.63
CA TYR A 176 20.09 -2.34 2.25
C TYR A 176 20.30 -1.05 3.07
N LEU A 177 20.31 -1.15 4.40
CA LEU A 177 20.56 0.00 5.29
C LEU A 177 21.90 0.69 4.96
N LYS A 178 22.97 -0.09 4.79
CA LYS A 178 24.29 0.44 4.40
C LYS A 178 24.27 1.14 3.04
N TYR A 179 23.48 0.66 2.10
CA TYR A 179 23.36 1.28 0.78
C TYR A 179 22.61 2.61 0.87
N CYS A 180 21.46 2.65 1.55
CA CYS A 180 20.67 3.86 1.72
C CYS A 180 21.41 4.94 2.50
N PHE A 181 22.08 4.60 3.60
CA PHE A 181 22.77 5.60 4.43
C PHE A 181 24.01 6.21 3.78
N LYS A 182 24.54 5.63 2.69
CA LYS A 182 25.56 6.29 1.88
C LYS A 182 25.02 7.51 1.12
N GLN A 183 23.71 7.56 0.86
CA GLN A 183 23.07 8.65 0.12
C GLN A 183 22.76 9.86 1.02
N TYR A 184 22.73 9.67 2.34
CA TYR A 184 22.47 10.74 3.31
C TYR A 184 23.76 11.38 3.87
N ARG A 185 24.94 10.89 3.46
CA ARG A 185 26.24 11.51 3.69
C ARG A 185 26.53 12.55 2.63
#